data_AF-A0A1Y4ASK3-F1
#
_entry.id   AF-A0A1Y4ASK3-F1
#
_cell.length_a   1.000
_cell.length_b   1.000
_cell.length_c   1.000
_cell.angle_alpha   90.00
_cell.angle_beta   90.00
_cell.angle_gamma   90.00
#
_symmetry.space_group_name_H-M   'P 1'
#
loop_
_entity.id
_entity.type
_entity.pdbx_description
1 polymer ?
#
loop_
_entity_poly.entity_id
_entity_poly.type
_entity_poly.pdbx_seq_one_letter_code
_entity_poly.pdbx_strand_id
1 'polypeptide(L)'
;MTMADNTIYDLLDEVNCADSCEAVTALCELIDELLKDIQHLELECISTRYLLSRYMDEDQGSLLRSDILENFGYHHYDSPAYQLFKELQYNGGNPMEFRHYLVKVQKSYEGE
;
A
#
# COMPACT_ATOMS: atom_id res chain seq x y z
N MET A 1 -12.07 7.55 33.72
CA MET A 1 -12.61 7.47 32.35
C MET A 1 -12.18 8.75 31.65
N THR A 2 -10.99 8.75 31.06
CA THR A 2 -10.41 9.90 30.36
C THR A 2 -10.96 9.90 28.94
N MET A 3 -11.79 10.90 28.65
CA MET A 3 -12.29 11.21 27.30
C MET A 3 -11.07 11.54 26.45
N ALA A 4 -10.74 10.65 25.50
CA ALA A 4 -9.73 10.95 24.49
C ALA A 4 -10.25 12.11 23.62
N ASP A 5 -9.34 13.04 23.34
CA ASP A 5 -9.51 14.22 22.51
C ASP A 5 -10.29 13.94 21.21
N ASN A 6 -11.52 14.45 21.13
CA ASN A 6 -12.35 14.48 19.92
C ASN A 6 -12.00 15.64 18.98
N THR A 7 -10.91 16.37 19.25
CA THR A 7 -10.48 17.57 18.51
C THR A 7 -9.91 17.29 17.12
N ILE A 8 -9.78 16.02 16.72
CA ILE A 8 -9.33 15.66 15.36
C ILE A 8 -10.48 15.68 14.34
N TYR A 9 -11.74 15.53 14.79
CA TYR A 9 -12.88 15.42 13.87
C TYR A 9 -13.37 16.77 13.29
N ASP A 10 -13.00 17.91 13.87
CA ASP A 10 -13.46 19.24 13.42
C ASP A 10 -12.54 19.90 12.37
N LEU A 11 -11.32 19.40 12.15
CA LEU A 11 -10.37 20.05 11.23
C LEU A 11 -10.71 19.86 9.75
N LEU A 12 -11.60 18.92 9.42
CA LEU A 12 -11.95 18.58 8.03
C LEU A 12 -13.28 19.19 7.57
N ASP A 13 -14.17 19.57 8.48
CA ASP A 13 -15.50 20.11 8.14
C ASP A 13 -15.50 21.63 7.86
N GLU A 14 -14.47 22.36 8.29
CA GLU A 14 -14.37 23.83 8.08
C GLU A 14 -13.49 24.26 6.89
N VAL A 15 -12.91 23.33 6.13
CA VAL A 15 -12.12 23.70 4.95
C VAL A 15 -13.05 23.82 3.75
N ASN A 16 -13.49 25.05 3.47
CA ASN A 16 -14.16 25.40 2.21
C ASN A 16 -13.16 25.25 1.05
N CYS A 17 -12.96 24.02 0.58
CA CYS A 17 -12.08 23.61 -0.52
C CYS A 17 -12.63 24.04 -1.90
N ALA A 18 -12.95 25.32 -2.07
CA ALA A 18 -13.30 25.88 -3.38
C ALA A 18 -12.07 25.99 -4.32
N ASP A 19 -10.86 25.94 -3.76
CA ASP A 19 -9.58 25.78 -4.47
C ASP A 19 -8.83 24.55 -3.92
N SER A 20 -7.91 23.97 -4.70
CA SER A 20 -7.09 22.82 -4.29
C SER A 20 -6.32 23.17 -3.01
N CYS A 21 -6.80 22.69 -1.87
CA CYS A 21 -6.18 22.94 -0.58
C CYS A 21 -4.73 22.43 -0.63
N GLU A 22 -3.75 23.34 -0.57
CA GLU A 22 -2.32 23.02 -0.62
C GLU A 22 -1.94 21.97 0.43
N ALA A 23 -2.58 22.00 1.61
CA ALA A 23 -2.40 21.00 2.65
C ALA A 23 -2.91 19.61 2.25
N VAL A 24 -4.04 19.52 1.53
CA VAL A 24 -4.56 18.24 1.02
C VAL A 24 -3.63 17.68 -0.06
N THR A 25 -3.12 18.55 -0.94
CA THR A 25 -2.15 18.14 -1.97
C THR A 25 -0.87 17.62 -1.32
N ALA A 26 -0.26 18.37 -0.40
CA ALA A 26 0.96 17.96 0.31
C ALA A 26 0.77 16.66 1.11
N LEU A 27 -0.40 16.48 1.72
CA LEU A 27 -0.73 15.23 2.41
C LEU A 27 -0.85 14.06 1.44
N CYS A 28 -1.50 14.26 0.28
CA CYS A 28 -1.59 13.22 -0.74
C CYS A 28 -0.22 12.85 -1.30
N GLU A 29 0.66 13.82 -1.54
CA GLU A 29 2.06 13.58 -1.97
C GLU A 29 2.82 12.76 -0.94
N LEU A 30 2.68 13.07 0.36
CA LEU A 30 3.30 12.28 1.42
C LEU A 30 2.75 10.84 1.45
N ILE A 31 1.43 10.67 1.35
CA ILE A 31 0.81 9.33 1.31
C ILE A 31 1.30 8.55 0.10
N ASP A 32 1.48 9.22 -1.04
CA ASP A 32 1.99 8.61 -2.27
C ASP A 32 3.42 8.06 -2.09
N GLU A 33 4.32 8.85 -1.49
CA GLU A 33 5.69 8.40 -1.18
C GLU A 33 5.68 7.25 -0.17
N LEU A 34 4.87 7.32 0.89
CA LEU A 34 4.73 6.22 1.85
C LEU A 34 4.20 4.94 1.19
N LEU A 35 3.31 5.07 0.22
CA LEU A 35 2.81 3.92 -0.52
C LEU A 35 3.90 3.28 -1.39
N LYS A 36 4.75 4.09 -2.04
CA LYS A 36 5.91 3.59 -2.79
C LYS A 36 6.90 2.86 -1.89
N ASP A 37 7.12 3.36 -0.67
CA ASP A 37 7.93 2.68 0.34
C ASP A 37 7.34 1.33 0.73
N ILE A 38 6.02 1.25 0.94
CA ILE A 38 5.31 -0.02 1.20
C ILE A 38 5.49 -0.98 0.03
N GLN A 39 5.25 -0.52 -1.21
CA GLN A 39 5.45 -1.34 -2.41
C GLN A 39 6.88 -1.88 -2.49
N HIS A 40 7.87 -1.05 -2.19
CA HIS A 40 9.27 -1.47 -2.18
C HIS A 40 9.54 -2.54 -1.11
N LEU A 41 9.05 -2.34 0.12
CA LEU A 41 9.21 -3.30 1.21
C LEU A 41 8.51 -4.63 0.94
N GLU A 42 7.31 -4.61 0.33
CA GLU A 42 6.62 -5.82 -0.10
C GLU A 42 7.44 -6.59 -1.14
N LEU A 43 8.01 -5.90 -2.14
CA LEU A 43 8.87 -6.51 -3.15
C LEU A 43 10.14 -7.14 -2.56
N GLU A 44 10.79 -6.45 -1.63
CA GLU A 44 11.96 -7.00 -0.91
C GLU A 44 11.57 -8.24 -0.10
N CYS A 45 10.40 -8.22 0.54
CA CYS A 45 9.89 -9.35 1.31
C CYS A 45 9.57 -10.55 0.42
N ILE A 46 8.89 -10.34 -0.71
CA ILE A 46 8.60 -11.35 -1.74
C ILE A 46 9.92 -11.97 -2.23
N SER A 47 10.86 -11.12 -2.66
CA SER A 47 12.15 -11.56 -3.20
C SER A 47 12.95 -12.36 -2.17
N THR A 48 12.96 -11.91 -0.92
CA THR A 48 13.65 -12.59 0.18
C THR A 48 13.01 -13.95 0.51
N ARG A 49 11.67 -14.02 0.59
CA ARG A 49 10.96 -15.28 0.83
C ARG A 49 11.16 -16.27 -0.31
N TYR A 50 11.13 -15.79 -1.56
CA TYR A 50 11.45 -16.61 -2.72
C TYR A 50 12.88 -17.16 -2.66
N LEU A 51 13.87 -16.30 -2.39
CA LEU A 51 15.26 -16.71 -2.26
C LEU A 51 15.44 -17.73 -1.13
N LEU A 52 14.83 -17.51 0.04
CA LEU A 52 14.84 -18.45 1.16
C LEU A 52 14.27 -19.81 0.75
N SER A 53 13.16 -19.84 -0.01
CA SER A 53 12.54 -21.09 -0.47
C SER A 53 13.48 -21.98 -1.29
N ARG A 54 14.49 -21.39 -1.95
CA ARG A 54 15.49 -22.11 -2.74
C ARG A 54 16.56 -22.80 -1.89
N TYR A 55 16.70 -22.42 -0.62
CA TYR A 55 17.65 -23.00 0.32
C TYR A 55 16.99 -23.98 1.31
N MET A 56 15.67 -24.15 1.23
CA MET A 56 14.90 -25.09 2.04
C MET A 56 14.74 -26.44 1.32
N ASP A 57 14.29 -27.47 2.03
CA ASP A 57 13.82 -28.70 1.38
C ASP A 57 12.56 -28.44 0.54
N GLU A 58 12.29 -29.31 -0.44
CA GLU A 58 11.25 -29.05 -1.45
C GLU A 58 9.85 -28.91 -0.84
N ASP A 59 9.53 -29.68 0.20
CA ASP A 59 8.22 -29.63 0.86
C ASP A 59 8.04 -28.27 1.55
N GLN A 60 9.02 -27.82 2.33
CA GLN A 60 8.98 -26.52 3.01
C GLN A 60 9.09 -25.34 2.05
N GLY A 61 9.94 -25.45 1.02
CA GLY A 61 10.11 -24.44 0.00
C GLY A 61 8.85 -24.24 -0.85
N SER A 62 8.14 -25.32 -1.18
CA SER A 62 6.86 -25.27 -1.92
C SER A 62 5.74 -24.63 -1.10
N LEU A 63 5.66 -24.96 0.20
CA LEU A 63 4.74 -24.29 1.12
C LEU A 63 5.03 -22.79 1.19
N LEU A 64 6.29 -22.41 1.42
CA LEU A 64 6.66 -21.00 1.50
C LEU A 64 6.35 -20.26 0.19
N ARG A 65 6.61 -20.86 -0.99
CA ARG A 65 6.27 -20.27 -2.30
C ARG A 65 4.77 -20.05 -2.47
N SER A 66 3.95 -21.00 -2.00
CA SER A 66 2.49 -20.88 -2.03
C SER A 66 2.01 -19.72 -1.16
N ASP A 67 2.65 -19.51 -0.01
CA ASP A 67 2.27 -18.49 0.98
C ASP A 67 2.86 -17.09 0.68
N ILE A 68 3.75 -16.94 -0.31
CA ILE A 68 4.44 -15.66 -0.56
C ILE A 68 3.42 -14.53 -0.72
N LEU A 69 2.39 -14.72 -1.54
CA LEU A 69 1.46 -13.65 -1.91
C LEU A 69 0.27 -13.48 -0.94
N GLU A 70 0.02 -14.44 -0.04
CA GLU A 70 -1.19 -14.45 0.79
C GLU A 70 -1.26 -13.29 1.80
N ASN A 71 -0.13 -12.66 2.11
CA ASN A 71 -0.03 -11.62 3.14
C ASN A 71 0.21 -10.20 2.60
N PHE A 72 0.11 -9.97 1.29
CA PHE A 72 0.41 -8.67 0.67
C PHE A 72 -0.85 -7.97 0.15
N GLY A 73 -0.91 -6.64 0.33
CA GLY A 73 -1.78 -5.77 -0.47
C GLY A 73 -3.26 -5.57 -0.14
N TYR A 74 -3.79 -5.92 1.05
CA TYR A 74 -5.25 -5.86 1.30
C TYR A 74 -5.75 -4.92 2.40
N HIS A 75 -4.92 -3.98 2.84
CA HIS A 75 -5.31 -3.09 3.93
C HIS A 75 -5.78 -1.76 3.36
N HIS A 76 -6.98 -1.30 3.79
CA HIS A 76 -7.55 0.05 3.58
C HIS A 76 -8.46 0.28 2.36
N TYR A 77 -8.84 -0.75 1.58
CA TYR A 77 -9.82 -0.59 0.49
C TYR A 77 -11.15 0.03 0.93
N ASP A 78 -11.65 -0.35 2.09
CA ASP A 78 -12.94 0.14 2.59
C ASP A 78 -12.84 1.53 3.24
N SER A 79 -11.63 2.11 3.36
CA SER A 79 -11.43 3.42 3.96
C SER A 79 -11.89 4.54 3.01
N PRO A 80 -12.85 5.39 3.41
CA PRO A 80 -13.28 6.53 2.60
C PRO A 80 -12.13 7.48 2.25
N ALA A 81 -11.17 7.66 3.17
CA ALA A 81 -9.99 8.49 2.94
C ALA A 81 -9.08 7.89 1.86
N TYR A 82 -8.94 6.56 1.83
CA TYR A 82 -8.16 5.89 0.81
C TYR A 82 -8.84 5.97 -0.57
N GLN A 83 -10.17 5.87 -0.61
CA GLN A 83 -10.94 6.09 -1.85
C GLN A 83 -10.74 7.51 -2.38
N LEU A 84 -10.85 8.53 -1.53
CA LEU A 84 -10.59 9.92 -1.90
C LEU A 84 -9.16 10.11 -2.42
N PHE A 85 -8.16 9.54 -1.75
CA PHE A 85 -6.76 9.59 -2.18
C PHE A 85 -6.58 9.01 -3.60
N LYS A 86 -7.16 7.83 -3.89
CA LYS A 86 -7.09 7.23 -5.23
C LYS A 86 -7.74 8.11 -6.30
N GLU A 87 -8.88 8.71 -6.00
CA GLU A 87 -9.53 9.63 -6.94
C GLU A 87 -8.64 10.85 -7.23
N LEU A 88 -8.03 11.43 -6.21
CA LEU A 88 -7.18 12.62 -6.34
C LEU A 88 -5.84 12.36 -7.03
N GLN A 89 -5.16 11.26 -6.71
CA GLN A 89 -3.80 11.00 -7.19
C GLN A 89 -3.74 10.06 -8.40
N TYR A 90 -4.73 9.19 -8.54
CA TYR A 90 -4.68 8.06 -9.46
C TYR A 90 -5.90 7.96 -10.37
N ASN A 91 -6.76 8.98 -10.43
CA ASN A 91 -8.02 8.98 -11.18
C ASN A 91 -8.89 7.74 -10.85
N GLY A 92 -8.92 7.37 -9.58
CA GLY A 92 -9.67 6.22 -9.05
C GLY A 92 -8.96 4.88 -9.15
N GLY A 93 -7.83 4.81 -9.88
CA GLY A 93 -7.00 3.62 -9.98
C GLY A 93 -6.38 3.24 -8.64
N ASN A 94 -6.25 1.93 -8.36
CA ASN A 94 -5.55 1.51 -7.16
C ASN A 94 -4.03 1.43 -7.41
N PRO A 95 -3.20 2.27 -6.75
CA PRO A 95 -1.73 2.18 -6.76
C PRO A 95 -1.18 0.75 -6.58
N MET A 96 -1.78 -0.07 -5.71
CA MET A 96 -1.38 -1.46 -5.43
C MET A 96 -1.78 -2.45 -6.55
N GLU A 97 -2.56 -2.02 -7.53
CA GLU A 97 -2.93 -2.79 -8.72
C GLU A 97 -2.35 -2.19 -10.01
N PHE A 98 -1.52 -1.14 -9.91
CA PHE A 98 -0.90 -0.58 -11.11
C PHE A 98 0.01 -1.62 -11.75
N ARG A 99 -0.14 -1.74 -13.07
CA ARG A 99 0.58 -2.71 -13.90
C ARG A 99 2.08 -2.75 -13.62
N HIS A 100 2.72 -1.61 -13.36
CA HIS A 100 4.15 -1.56 -13.07
C HIS A 100 4.51 -2.26 -11.76
N TYR A 101 3.72 -2.08 -10.70
CA TYR A 101 3.91 -2.77 -9.43
C TYR A 101 3.64 -4.28 -9.61
N LEU A 102 2.56 -4.66 -10.28
CA LEU A 102 2.24 -6.08 -10.54
C LEU A 102 3.35 -6.80 -11.35
N VAL A 103 3.93 -6.13 -12.34
CA VAL A 103 5.07 -6.68 -13.10
C VAL A 103 6.29 -6.87 -12.19
N LYS A 104 6.56 -5.95 -11.27
CA LYS A 104 7.65 -6.10 -10.30
C LYS A 104 7.38 -7.26 -9.34
N VAL A 105 6.17 -7.40 -8.83
CA VAL A 105 5.75 -8.51 -7.97
C VAL A 105 5.97 -9.83 -8.69
N GLN A 106 5.52 -9.94 -9.94
CA GLN A 106 5.70 -11.14 -10.76
C GLN A 106 7.19 -11.49 -10.93
N LYS A 107 8.03 -10.51 -11.27
CA LYS A 107 9.47 -10.72 -11.40
C LYS A 107 10.13 -11.17 -10.09
N SER A 108 9.83 -10.49 -8.99
CA SER A 108 10.32 -10.85 -7.65
C SER A 108 9.89 -12.26 -7.24
N TYR A 109 8.68 -12.68 -7.62
CA TYR A 109 8.15 -14.02 -7.34
C TYR A 109 8.74 -15.11 -8.25
N GLU A 110 9.04 -14.79 -9.51
CA GLU A 110 9.68 -15.71 -10.46
C GLU A 110 11.21 -15.79 -10.24
N GLY A 111 11.78 -14.79 -9.56
CA GLY A 111 13.22 -14.66 -9.30
C GLY A 111 14.00 -14.04 -10.46
N GLU A 112 13.35 -13.18 -11.25
CA GLU A 112 13.88 -12.47 -12.43
C GLU A 112 14.31 -11.02 -12.16
#